data_AF-A0A7Z9JE35-F1
#
_entry.id   AF-A0A7Z9JE35-F1
#
_cell.length_a   1.000
_cell.length_b   1.000
_cell.length_c   1.000
_cell.angle_alpha   90.00
_cell.angle_beta   90.00
_cell.angle_gamma   90.00
#
_symmetry.space_group_name_H-M   'P 1'
#
loop_
_entity.id
_entity.type
_entity.pdbx_description
1 polymer ?
#
loop_
_entity_poly.entity_id
_entity_poly.type
_entity_poly.pdbx_seq_one_letter_code
_entity_poly.pdbx_strand_id
1 'polypeptide(L)'
;MMIQQVRKSFLSLLLFFSIPIYAQQSLGLEWAVSMGGTSHDIGYSITTDALGNVYTTGSFYGTVDFDPGMGTLNITSAGGDDIFIQKLDPNGNLIWAKSMGGDW
;
A
#
# COMPACT_ATOMS: atom_id res chain seq x y z
N MET A 1 -71.56 -24.96 25.86
CA MET A 1 -71.55 -26.04 24.84
C MET A 1 -70.84 -25.50 23.60
N MET A 2 -69.62 -26.01 23.38
CA MET A 2 -68.68 -25.87 22.24
C MET A 2 -68.27 -24.49 21.69
N ILE A 3 -67.01 -24.16 21.99
CA ILE A 3 -66.08 -23.27 21.27
C ILE A 3 -65.47 -24.08 20.11
N GLN A 4 -65.42 -23.54 18.89
CA GLN A 4 -64.54 -24.04 17.83
C GLN A 4 -63.47 -23.01 17.46
N GLN A 5 -62.23 -23.50 17.44
CA GLN A 5 -60.96 -22.83 17.21
C GLN A 5 -60.81 -22.30 15.77
N VAL A 6 -60.28 -21.08 15.63
CA VAL A 6 -59.65 -20.64 14.37
C VAL A 6 -58.17 -20.37 14.64
N ARG A 7 -57.33 -21.38 14.40
CA ARG A 7 -55.88 -21.20 14.22
C ARG A 7 -55.66 -20.54 12.85
N LYS A 8 -55.42 -19.22 12.82
CA LYS A 8 -54.86 -18.55 11.64
C LYS A 8 -53.35 -18.59 11.76
N SER A 9 -52.71 -19.47 11.00
CA SER A 9 -51.26 -19.55 10.90
C SER A 9 -50.69 -18.27 10.28
N PHE A 10 -49.70 -17.67 10.93
CA PHE A 10 -48.81 -16.70 10.33
C PHE A 10 -47.90 -17.41 9.32
N LEU A 11 -48.01 -17.07 8.04
CA LEU A 11 -46.96 -17.31 7.06
C LEU A 11 -46.88 -16.06 6.17
N SER A 12 -46.13 -15.05 6.62
CA SER A 12 -45.77 -13.91 5.76
C SER A 12 -44.70 -14.38 4.78
N LEU A 13 -45.03 -14.43 3.51
CA LEU A 13 -44.09 -14.67 2.43
C LEU A 13 -43.28 -13.38 2.18
N LEU A 14 -42.13 -13.23 2.83
CA LEU A 14 -41.17 -12.15 2.56
C LEU A 14 -40.27 -12.55 1.38
N LEU A 15 -40.77 -12.33 0.17
CA LEU A 15 -39.98 -12.38 -1.07
C LEU A 15 -39.35 -11.01 -1.31
N PHE A 16 -38.17 -10.72 -0.74
CA PHE A 16 -37.19 -9.78 -1.30
C PHE A 16 -35.80 -10.11 -0.75
N PHE A 17 -35.26 -11.26 -1.18
CA PHE A 17 -33.82 -11.46 -1.17
C PHE A 17 -33.20 -10.67 -2.34
N SER A 18 -32.01 -10.15 -2.10
CA SER A 18 -31.00 -9.76 -3.10
C SER A 18 -31.26 -8.51 -3.93
N ILE A 19 -31.22 -7.33 -3.29
CA ILE A 19 -30.43 -6.26 -3.90
C ILE A 19 -28.98 -6.60 -3.56
N PRO A 20 -28.09 -6.87 -4.54
CA PRO A 20 -26.67 -6.81 -4.23
C PRO A 20 -26.40 -5.36 -3.84
N ILE A 21 -26.16 -5.13 -2.55
CA ILE A 21 -25.44 -3.93 -2.13
C ILE A 21 -24.10 -4.08 -2.83
N TYR A 22 -23.93 -3.41 -3.96
CA TYR A 22 -22.62 -3.20 -4.52
C TYR A 22 -21.89 -2.41 -3.44
N ALA A 23 -21.07 -3.10 -2.64
CA ALA A 23 -20.12 -2.44 -1.78
C ALA A 23 -19.30 -1.58 -2.73
N GLN A 24 -19.55 -0.28 -2.73
CA GLN A 24 -18.72 0.65 -3.46
C GLN A 24 -17.35 0.48 -2.86
N GLN A 25 -16.39 0.01 -3.68
CA GLN A 25 -15.01 -0.09 -3.25
C GLN A 25 -14.64 1.30 -2.76
N SER A 26 -14.44 1.42 -1.44
CA SER A 26 -13.93 2.64 -0.85
C SER A 26 -12.64 2.93 -1.58
N LEU A 27 -12.57 4.04 -2.30
CA LEU A 27 -11.32 4.60 -2.82
C LEU A 27 -10.53 5.15 -1.63
N GLY A 28 -10.24 4.28 -0.68
CA GLY A 28 -9.39 4.56 0.46
C GLY A 28 -7.94 4.48 0.03
N LEU A 29 -7.11 5.31 0.63
CA LEU A 29 -5.67 5.15 0.57
C LEU A 29 -5.31 3.76 1.10
N GLU A 30 -4.79 2.90 0.24
CA GLU A 30 -4.42 1.53 0.62
C GLU A 30 -3.17 1.55 1.52
N TRP A 31 -2.15 2.28 1.10
CA TRP A 31 -0.97 2.56 1.91
C TRP A 31 -0.31 3.88 1.50
N ALA A 32 0.42 4.48 2.43
CA ALA A 32 1.42 5.52 2.18
C ALA A 32 2.61 5.26 3.10
N VAL A 33 3.81 5.40 2.57
CA VAL A 33 5.06 5.19 3.30
C VAL A 33 5.99 6.37 3.08
N SER A 34 6.90 6.59 4.03
CA SER A 34 7.94 7.60 3.95
C SER A 34 9.31 6.95 3.90
N MET A 35 10.22 7.59 3.18
CA MET A 35 11.62 7.17 3.06
C MET A 35 12.47 8.43 3.03
N GLY A 36 13.68 8.33 3.57
CA GLY A 36 14.59 9.46 3.69
C GLY A 36 15.47 9.35 4.93
N GLY A 37 16.56 10.08 4.92
CA GLY A 37 17.53 10.17 5.99
C GLY A 37 17.41 11.50 6.74
N THR A 38 18.47 11.83 7.47
CA THR A 38 18.56 13.12 8.20
C THR A 38 19.05 14.27 7.33
N SER A 39 19.42 14.01 6.08
CA SER A 39 19.92 15.03 5.16
C SER A 39 18.96 15.26 3.99
N HIS A 40 19.44 15.85 2.90
CA HIS A 40 18.60 16.10 1.74
C HIS A 40 18.36 14.81 0.94
N ASP A 41 17.11 14.59 0.56
CA ASP A 41 16.68 13.47 -0.29
C ASP A 41 15.66 14.01 -1.30
N ILE A 42 15.81 13.64 -2.57
CA ILE A 42 14.97 14.16 -3.66
C ILE A 42 14.46 13.00 -4.49
N GLY A 43 13.14 12.85 -4.59
CA GLY A 43 12.50 11.93 -5.52
C GLY A 43 12.40 12.54 -6.93
N TYR A 44 12.77 11.78 -7.96
CA TYR A 44 12.72 12.21 -9.35
C TYR A 44 11.63 11.51 -10.18
N SER A 45 11.37 10.23 -9.93
CA SER A 45 10.39 9.47 -10.72
C SER A 45 9.82 8.29 -9.95
N ILE A 46 8.62 7.88 -10.37
CA ILE A 46 7.91 6.69 -9.89
C ILE A 46 7.22 5.99 -11.07
N THR A 47 7.30 4.66 -11.11
CA THR A 47 6.60 3.84 -12.11
C THR A 47 6.24 2.47 -11.54
N THR A 48 5.49 1.66 -12.28
CA THR A 48 5.11 0.30 -11.90
C THR A 48 5.41 -0.72 -13.01
N ASP A 49 5.69 -1.96 -12.62
CA ASP A 49 5.71 -3.09 -13.57
C ASP A 49 4.34 -3.78 -13.69
N ALA A 50 4.24 -4.76 -14.59
CA ALA A 50 2.99 -5.48 -14.85
C ALA A 50 2.48 -6.31 -13.65
N LEU A 51 3.32 -6.56 -12.65
CA LEU A 51 2.95 -7.24 -11.41
C LEU A 51 2.55 -6.25 -10.31
N GLY A 52 2.57 -4.94 -10.60
CA GLY A 52 2.24 -3.88 -9.66
C GLY A 52 3.39 -3.51 -8.72
N ASN A 53 4.61 -4.02 -8.93
CA ASN A 53 5.75 -3.56 -8.12
C ASN A 53 6.04 -2.10 -8.45
N VAL A 54 6.32 -1.32 -7.42
CA VAL A 54 6.60 0.12 -7.54
C VAL A 54 8.10 0.34 -7.62
N TYR A 55 8.54 1.18 -8.55
CA TYR A 55 9.93 1.61 -8.67
C TYR A 55 10.01 3.11 -8.45
N THR A 56 10.93 3.53 -7.59
CA THR A 56 11.23 4.95 -7.35
C THR A 56 12.71 5.21 -7.61
N THR A 57 13.01 6.42 -8.09
CA THR A 57 14.38 6.89 -8.31
C THR A 57 14.55 8.30 -7.78
N GLY A 58 15.76 8.64 -7.36
CA GLY A 58 16.07 9.94 -6.80
C GLY A 58 17.55 10.13 -6.52
N SER A 59 17.88 11.18 -5.79
CA SER A 59 19.19 11.37 -5.17
C SER A 59 19.08 11.46 -3.65
N PHE A 60 20.14 11.09 -2.95
CA PHE A 60 20.21 11.16 -1.49
C PHE A 60 21.63 11.48 -1.03
N TYR A 61 21.74 12.11 0.14
CA TYR A 61 23.01 12.40 0.80
C TYR A 61 23.07 11.83 2.22
N GLY A 62 24.19 11.20 2.55
CA GLY A 62 24.39 10.54 3.84
C GLY A 62 23.74 9.16 3.89
N THR A 63 23.37 8.72 5.09
CA THR A 63 22.74 7.41 5.30
C THR A 63 21.21 7.53 5.29
N VAL A 64 20.57 6.75 4.41
CA VAL A 64 19.12 6.62 4.30
C VAL A 64 18.71 5.18 4.60
N ASP A 65 17.65 5.01 5.37
CA ASP A 65 16.95 3.73 5.47
C ASP A 65 15.94 3.61 4.32
N PHE A 66 16.22 2.67 3.41
CA PHE A 66 15.37 2.39 2.26
C PHE A 66 14.30 1.33 2.54
N ASP A 67 14.16 0.83 3.77
CA ASP A 67 13.04 -0.01 4.16
C ASP A 67 11.91 0.85 4.76
N PRO A 68 10.76 0.99 4.09
CA PRO A 68 9.61 1.72 4.65
C PRO A 68 8.87 0.95 5.75
N GLY A 69 9.20 -0.32 5.98
CA GLY A 69 8.59 -1.21 6.96
C GLY A 69 9.25 -1.15 8.33
N MET A 70 9.21 -2.28 9.06
CA MET A 70 9.89 -2.41 10.36
C MET A 70 11.35 -2.89 10.24
N GLY A 71 11.78 -3.26 9.03
CA GLY A 71 13.15 -3.66 8.77
C GLY A 71 14.06 -2.44 8.67
N THR A 72 15.30 -2.69 8.25
CA THR A 72 16.28 -1.63 8.01
C THR A 72 17.13 -2.04 6.83
N LEU A 73 17.19 -1.16 5.82
CA LEU A 73 18.14 -1.22 4.73
C LEU A 73 18.86 0.13 4.62
N ASN A 74 19.91 0.29 5.42
CA ASN A 74 20.74 1.48 5.36
C ASN A 74 21.66 1.45 4.14
N ILE A 75 21.61 2.50 3.32
CA ILE A 75 22.57 2.77 2.26
C ILE A 75 23.16 4.16 2.52
N THR A 76 24.49 4.27 2.45
CA THR A 76 25.21 5.53 2.62
C THR A 76 25.76 5.99 1.28
N SER A 77 25.53 7.25 0.93
CA SER A 77 26.11 7.84 -0.28
C SER A 77 27.63 8.00 -0.17
N ALA A 78 28.34 7.94 -1.30
CA ALA A 78 29.78 8.11 -1.38
C ALA A 78 30.15 9.58 -1.63
N GLY A 79 30.75 10.25 -0.64
CA GLY A 79 31.29 11.61 -0.74
C GLY A 79 30.25 12.74 -0.83
N GLY A 80 29.31 12.65 -1.77
CA GLY A 80 28.22 13.59 -2.00
C GLY A 80 26.91 12.88 -2.31
N ASP A 81 26.11 13.46 -3.20
CA ASP A 81 24.83 12.87 -3.62
C ASP A 81 25.01 11.66 -4.51
N ASP A 82 24.43 10.54 -4.09
CA ASP A 82 24.31 9.35 -4.91
C ASP A 82 22.90 9.20 -5.45
N ILE A 83 22.79 8.54 -6.59
CA ILE A 83 21.49 8.12 -7.16
C ILE A 83 21.00 6.91 -6.39
N PHE A 84 19.69 6.83 -6.14
CA PHE A 84 19.06 5.60 -5.71
C PHE A 84 18.06 5.07 -6.75
N ILE A 85 17.87 3.75 -6.72
CA ILE A 85 16.71 3.06 -7.27
C ILE A 85 16.18 2.09 -6.21
N GLN A 86 14.87 2.11 -6.00
CA GLN A 86 14.19 1.22 -5.07
C GLN A 86 13.06 0.48 -5.79
N LYS A 87 12.85 -0.77 -5.39
CA LYS A 87 11.70 -1.58 -5.77
C LYS A 87 10.90 -1.99 -4.53
N LEU A 88 9.61 -1.69 -4.53
CA LEU A 88 8.63 -2.14 -3.55
C LEU A 88 7.65 -3.15 -4.19
N ASP A 89 7.08 -4.04 -3.38
CA ASP A 89 5.95 -4.87 -3.78
C ASP A 89 4.65 -4.04 -3.87
N PRO A 90 3.53 -4.59 -4.39
CA PRO A 90 2.26 -3.86 -4.49
C PRO A 90 1.69 -3.37 -3.16
N ASN A 91 2.12 -3.95 -2.04
CA ASN A 91 1.68 -3.58 -0.69
C ASN A 91 2.62 -2.54 -0.04
N GLY A 92 3.62 -2.04 -0.77
CA GLY A 92 4.59 -1.07 -0.28
C GLY A 92 5.76 -1.67 0.51
N ASN A 93 5.91 -3.00 0.55
CA ASN A 93 7.05 -3.64 1.24
C ASN A 93 8.31 -3.59 0.37
N LEU A 94 9.47 -3.38 0.98
CA LEU A 94 10.75 -3.40 0.29
C LEU A 94 11.04 -4.77 -0.35
N ILE A 95 11.38 -4.76 -1.64
CA ILE A 95 11.99 -5.91 -2.31
C ILE A 95 13.51 -5.74 -2.37
N TRP A 96 13.97 -4.58 -2.83
CA TRP A 96 15.39 -4.18 -2.80
C TRP A 96 15.55 -2.67 -3.01
N ALA A 97 16.70 -2.14 -2.59
CA ALA A 97 17.18 -0.82 -2.99
C ALA A 97 18.66 -0.90 -3.39
N LYS A 98 19.10 0.03 -4.25
CA LYS A 98 20.48 0.16 -4.71
C LYS A 98 20.84 1.62 -4.85
N SER A 99 22.11 1.94 -4.64
CA SER A 99 22.69 3.25 -4.95
C SER A 99 23.76 3.15 -6.04
N MET A 100 24.00 4.27 -6.72
CA MET A 100 25.07 4.48 -7.68
C MET A 100 25.60 5.90 -7.56
N GLY A 101 26.91 6.03 -7.42
CA GLY A 101 27.62 7.30 -7.33
C GLY A 101 29.10 7.07 -7.05
N GLY A 102 29.79 8.05 -6.49
CA GLY A 102 31.24 7.94 -6.27
C GLY A 102 31.81 9.08 -5.43
N ASP A 103 32.96 8.79 -4.82
CA ASP A 103 33.69 9.77 -4.02
C ASP A 103 34.36 10.83 -4.90
N TRP A 104 34.26 12.09 -4.47
CA TRP A 104 34.84 13.27 -5.13
C TRP A 104 36.35 13.39 -4.96
#